data_AF-A0A527H8Q4-F1
#
_entry.id   AF-A0A527H8Q4-F1
#
_cell.length_a   1.000
_cell.length_b   1.000
_cell.length_c   1.000
_cell.angle_alpha   90.00
_cell.angle_beta   90.00
_cell.angle_gamma   90.00
#
_symmetry.space_group_name_H-M   'P 1'
#
loop_
_entity.id
_entity.type
_entity.pdbx_description
1 polymer ?
#
loop_
_entity_poly.entity_id
_entity_poly.type
_entity_poly.pdbx_seq_one_letter_code
_entity_poly.pdbx_strand_id
1 'polypeptide(L)'
;CRSKIHHDQFHANDKGTLSWEEVECLGACVNAPMVMIFKDTFEDLTPERLAEIIDLYDAGKGASVEPGPQNGRTGSEPASGLTTLKSEKAILKSTREREAREAAKAARAAPDAIIAAPVPGPAAAPVAPSNTSKPKTDAPETSPALKTPSKTKVAPAVEKAASVAAPLHSAANANKADSKVEQVSKQRSGPIIKAEPASAFKAPEVKVPAAKTAKPSLGDKNRPAGIDKPAQVDDLKLISGVGPKIEGILHTLGIFTFAQVASWKKAEREWVDGYLSFQGRIDRDDWVKQAKALAKGGVAEYIRVFGKKPV
;
A
#
# COMPACT_ATOMS: atom_id res chain seq x y z
N CYS A 1 3.10 22.96 -3.19
CA CYS A 1 3.92 22.48 -4.33
C CYS A 1 4.09 23.53 -5.41
N ARG A 2 3.00 24.00 -6.05
CA ARG A 2 3.08 24.93 -7.20
C ARG A 2 3.89 26.21 -7.00
N SER A 3 3.72 26.85 -5.85
CA SER A 3 4.44 28.09 -5.49
C SER A 3 5.86 27.86 -4.97
N LYS A 4 6.19 26.63 -4.54
CA LYS A 4 7.46 26.32 -3.86
C LYS A 4 8.43 25.51 -4.70
N ILE A 5 7.94 24.69 -5.63
CA ILE A 5 8.73 23.77 -6.46
C ILE A 5 8.71 24.22 -7.92
N HIS A 6 7.56 24.09 -8.58
CA HIS A 6 7.33 24.54 -9.96
C HIS A 6 5.82 24.66 -10.21
N HIS A 7 5.38 25.56 -11.07
CA HIS A 7 3.94 25.75 -11.35
C HIS A 7 3.27 24.48 -11.90
N ASP A 8 3.95 23.79 -12.83
CA ASP A 8 3.49 22.55 -13.46
C ASP A 8 4.10 21.28 -12.82
N GLN A 9 3.37 20.17 -12.91
CA GLN A 9 3.80 18.83 -12.47
C GLN A 9 4.97 18.31 -13.31
N PHE A 10 5.75 17.37 -12.77
CA PHE A 10 6.87 16.70 -13.44
C PHE A 10 8.04 17.60 -13.86
N HIS A 11 8.04 18.87 -13.43
CA HIS A 11 9.15 19.77 -13.59
C HIS A 11 9.91 19.92 -12.27
N ALA A 12 11.23 19.90 -12.38
CA ALA A 12 12.09 20.13 -11.24
C ALA A 12 12.16 21.64 -10.92
N ASN A 13 12.45 21.97 -9.67
CA ASN A 13 12.82 23.32 -9.26
C ASN A 13 14.18 23.74 -9.86
N ASP A 14 14.55 25.01 -9.73
CA ASP A 14 15.81 25.57 -10.30
C ASP A 14 17.08 24.81 -9.92
N LYS A 15 17.09 24.16 -8.76
CA LYS A 15 18.22 23.37 -8.26
C LYS A 15 18.22 21.91 -8.75
N GLY A 16 17.14 21.45 -9.37
CA GLY A 16 16.97 20.06 -9.78
C GLY A 16 16.76 19.08 -8.62
N THR A 17 16.43 19.57 -7.42
CA THR A 17 16.35 18.77 -6.18
C THR A 17 14.96 18.25 -5.88
N LEU A 18 13.92 18.97 -6.32
CA LEU A 18 12.52 18.65 -6.02
C LEU A 18 11.67 18.73 -7.29
N SER A 19 10.75 17.79 -7.45
CA SER A 19 9.64 17.81 -8.40
C SER A 19 8.37 17.39 -7.68
N TRP A 20 7.21 17.65 -8.27
CA TRP A 20 5.93 17.21 -7.71
C TRP A 20 5.00 16.66 -8.79
N GLU A 21 4.10 15.79 -8.36
CA GLU A 21 3.00 15.24 -9.15
C GLU A 21 1.79 15.08 -8.22
N GLU A 22 0.60 15.10 -8.81
CA GLU A 22 -0.63 14.70 -8.14
C GLU A 22 -0.84 13.21 -8.38
N VAL A 23 -1.10 12.48 -7.31
CA VAL A 23 -1.35 11.04 -7.36
C VAL A 23 -2.73 10.74 -6.81
N GLU A 24 -3.23 9.57 -7.16
CA GLU A 24 -4.45 9.00 -6.61
C GLU A 24 -4.27 8.65 -5.11
N CYS A 25 -5.30 8.04 -4.53
CA CYS A 25 -5.32 7.62 -3.13
C CYS A 25 -4.04 6.85 -2.70
N LEU A 26 -3.35 7.39 -1.69
CA LEU A 26 -2.17 6.79 -1.05
C LEU A 26 -2.49 6.02 0.24
N GLY A 27 -3.78 5.83 0.58
CA GLY A 27 -4.21 5.00 1.70
C GLY A 27 -4.20 5.65 3.10
N ALA A 28 -4.02 6.98 3.18
CA ALA A 28 -3.99 7.75 4.42
C ALA A 28 -5.26 8.63 4.61
N CYS A 29 -6.42 8.12 4.21
CA CYS A 29 -7.65 8.92 4.06
C CYS A 29 -8.13 9.61 5.35
N VAL A 30 -7.91 8.97 6.51
CA VAL A 30 -8.34 9.50 7.82
C VAL A 30 -7.41 10.57 8.38
N ASN A 31 -6.24 10.73 7.75
CA ASN A 31 -5.23 11.75 8.06
C ASN A 31 -5.03 12.72 6.87
N ALA A 32 -6.04 12.89 6.02
CA ALA A 32 -5.99 13.88 4.96
C ALA A 32 -6.00 15.32 5.54
N PRO A 33 -5.31 16.30 4.92
CA PRO A 33 -4.52 16.21 3.69
C PRO A 33 -3.12 15.64 3.91
N MET A 34 -2.55 14.96 2.91
CA MET A 34 -1.25 14.30 3.04
C MET A 34 -0.39 14.42 1.77
N VAL A 35 0.92 14.22 1.93
CA VAL A 35 1.89 14.08 0.85
C VAL A 35 2.84 12.92 1.15
N MET A 36 3.37 12.29 0.10
CA MET A 36 4.49 11.37 0.23
C MET A 36 5.72 12.00 -0.40
N ILE A 37 6.82 12.08 0.35
CA ILE A 37 8.11 12.54 -0.14
C ILE A 37 9.07 11.35 -0.06
N PHE A 38 9.45 10.83 -1.22
CA PHE A 38 10.16 9.55 -1.36
C PHE A 38 9.40 8.38 -0.73
N LYS A 39 9.78 7.97 0.48
CA LYS A 39 9.19 6.85 1.23
C LYS A 39 8.42 7.32 2.47
N ASP A 40 8.55 8.61 2.80
CA ASP A 40 8.04 9.17 4.04
C ASP A 40 6.69 9.82 3.78
N THR A 41 5.71 9.48 4.61
CA THR A 41 4.35 9.98 4.54
C THR A 41 4.18 11.10 5.55
N PHE A 42 3.72 12.27 5.11
CA PHE A 42 3.38 13.40 5.98
C PHE A 42 1.90 13.68 5.86
N GLU A 43 1.21 13.68 6.99
CA GLU A 43 -0.25 13.67 7.05
C GLU A 43 -0.79 14.84 7.87
N ASP A 44 -2.09 15.07 7.84
CA ASP A 44 -2.78 16.15 8.53
C ASP A 44 -2.18 17.55 8.26
N LEU A 45 -1.81 17.76 7.00
CA LEU A 45 -1.06 18.93 6.57
C LEU A 45 -1.96 20.17 6.45
N THR A 46 -1.47 21.30 6.95
CA THR A 46 -1.94 22.63 6.51
C THR A 46 -1.07 23.14 5.35
N PRO A 47 -1.54 24.12 4.56
CA PRO A 47 -0.73 24.73 3.51
C PRO A 47 0.61 25.29 4.03
N GLU A 48 0.60 25.91 5.21
CA GLU A 48 1.78 26.49 5.85
C GLU A 48 2.75 25.39 6.27
N ARG A 49 2.24 24.32 6.87
CA ARG A 49 3.07 23.20 7.29
C ARG A 49 3.70 22.49 6.10
N LEU A 50 2.93 22.26 5.03
CA LEU A 50 3.47 21.71 3.79
C LEU A 50 4.56 22.62 3.18
N ALA A 51 4.36 23.94 3.20
CA ALA A 51 5.33 24.90 2.70
C ALA A 51 6.66 24.83 3.49
N GLU A 52 6.60 24.73 4.81
CA GLU A 52 7.77 24.55 5.68
C GLU A 52 8.50 23.23 5.40
N ILE A 53 7.76 22.13 5.26
CA ILE A 53 8.35 20.83 4.93
C ILE A 53 9.10 20.91 3.59
N ILE A 54 8.51 21.52 2.56
CA ILE A 54 9.16 21.70 1.27
C ILE A 54 10.45 22.53 1.40
N ASP A 55 10.42 23.62 2.17
CA ASP A 55 11.61 24.45 2.42
C ASP A 55 12.74 23.67 3.13
N LEU A 56 12.38 22.79 4.08
CA LEU A 56 13.35 21.92 4.76
C LEU A 56 13.98 20.90 3.81
N TYR A 57 13.18 20.28 2.94
CA TYR A 57 13.70 19.35 1.92
C TYR A 57 14.59 20.08 0.90
N ASP A 58 14.21 21.26 0.43
CA ASP A 58 15.04 22.07 -0.49
C ASP A 58 16.37 22.51 0.15
N ALA A 59 16.37 22.70 1.47
CA ALA A 59 17.57 22.99 2.26
C ALA A 59 18.41 21.75 2.62
N GLY A 60 18.02 20.55 2.16
CA GLY A 60 18.70 19.29 2.49
C GLY A 60 18.49 18.82 3.93
N LYS A 61 17.49 19.37 4.63
CA LYS A 61 17.14 19.07 6.03
C LYS A 61 15.86 18.24 6.16
N GLY A 62 15.37 17.62 5.09
CA GLY A 62 14.12 16.86 5.11
C GLY A 62 14.08 15.76 6.19
N ALA A 63 15.21 15.15 6.51
CA ALA A 63 15.33 14.13 7.56
C ALA A 63 15.04 14.64 8.98
N SER A 64 14.95 15.96 9.21
CA SER A 64 14.53 16.51 10.50
C SER A 64 13.02 16.57 10.69
N VAL A 65 12.23 16.29 9.64
CA VAL A 65 10.77 16.24 9.73
C VAL A 65 10.36 14.82 10.06
N GLU A 66 9.62 14.65 11.16
CA GLU A 66 9.11 13.34 11.56
C GLU A 66 7.97 12.91 10.62
N PRO A 67 8.05 11.73 9.97
CA PRO A 67 6.97 11.19 9.17
C PRO A 67 5.73 10.85 10.03
N GLY A 68 4.56 11.07 9.46
CA GLY A 68 3.26 10.85 10.10
C GLY A 68 2.41 12.13 10.21
N PRO A 69 1.39 12.12 11.09
CA PRO A 69 0.54 13.27 11.35
C PRO A 69 1.31 14.49 11.84
N GLN A 70 1.08 15.65 11.22
CA GLN A 70 1.77 16.90 11.59
C GLN A 70 0.99 17.77 12.61
N ASN A 71 -0.10 17.26 13.16
CA ASN A 71 -0.99 17.97 14.09
C ASN A 71 -0.87 17.51 15.56
N GLY A 72 0.16 16.73 15.89
CA GLY A 72 0.41 16.21 17.24
C GLY A 72 -0.25 14.88 17.55
N ARG A 73 -0.97 14.28 16.60
CA ARG A 73 -1.41 12.89 16.67
C ARG A 73 -0.24 11.93 16.40
N THR A 74 -0.34 10.72 16.93
CA THR A 74 0.61 9.63 16.69
C THR A 74 0.27 8.82 15.44
N GLY A 75 -1.02 8.65 15.15
CA GLY A 75 -1.48 7.95 13.96
C GLY A 75 -2.89 8.40 13.59
N SER A 76 -3.83 7.45 13.56
CA SER A 76 -5.20 7.70 13.12
C SER A 76 -6.19 7.92 14.27
N GLU A 77 -5.72 8.24 15.49
CA GLU A 77 -6.62 8.49 16.61
C GLU A 77 -7.49 9.73 16.40
N PRO A 78 -8.68 9.82 17.01
CA PRO A 78 -9.47 11.03 16.90
C PRO A 78 -8.74 12.23 17.49
N ALA A 79 -8.70 13.36 16.78
CA ALA A 79 -8.05 14.58 17.25
C ALA A 79 -8.68 15.14 18.55
N SER A 80 -9.93 14.77 18.84
CA SER A 80 -10.62 15.10 20.10
C SER A 80 -10.28 14.17 21.27
N GLY A 81 -9.34 13.24 21.08
CA GLY A 81 -8.92 12.24 22.07
C GLY A 81 -9.55 10.86 21.84
N LEU A 82 -9.02 9.87 22.54
CA LEU A 82 -9.43 8.47 22.38
C LEU A 82 -10.90 8.26 22.76
N THR A 83 -11.72 7.87 21.80
CA THR A 83 -13.12 7.46 22.01
C THR A 83 -13.26 5.95 22.21
N THR A 84 -12.28 5.18 21.76
CA THR A 84 -12.18 3.72 21.88
C THR A 84 -10.80 3.34 22.41
N LEU A 85 -10.61 2.06 22.75
CA LEU A 85 -9.33 1.53 23.25
C LEU A 85 -8.76 2.32 24.45
N LYS A 86 -9.64 2.83 25.31
CA LYS A 86 -9.31 3.74 26.43
C LYS A 86 -8.55 3.10 27.58
N SER A 87 -8.44 1.77 27.63
CA SER A 87 -7.74 1.08 28.70
C SER A 87 -6.90 -0.07 28.14
N GLU A 88 -5.67 -0.18 28.64
CA GLU A 88 -4.78 -1.31 28.31
C GLU A 88 -5.39 -2.65 28.71
N LYS A 89 -6.29 -2.65 29.70
CA LYS A 89 -7.03 -3.83 30.14
C LYS A 89 -7.83 -4.48 29.01
N ALA A 90 -8.44 -3.67 28.13
CA ALA A 90 -9.22 -4.17 26.99
C ALA A 90 -8.35 -4.65 25.81
N ILE A 91 -7.05 -4.33 25.82
CA ILE A 91 -6.15 -4.49 24.66
C ILE A 91 -5.16 -5.64 24.87
N LEU A 92 -4.60 -5.77 26.09
CA LEU A 92 -3.54 -6.72 26.36
C LEU A 92 -4.10 -8.13 26.60
N LYS A 93 -3.65 -9.09 25.79
CA LYS A 93 -3.98 -10.51 25.94
C LYS A 93 -3.66 -11.02 27.34
N SER A 94 -2.53 -10.60 27.91
CA SER A 94 -2.12 -10.94 29.28
C SER A 94 -3.10 -10.43 30.34
N THR A 95 -3.64 -9.23 30.16
CA THR A 95 -4.64 -8.67 31.09
C THR A 95 -5.97 -9.40 30.97
N ARG A 96 -6.42 -9.71 29.74
CA ARG A 96 -7.62 -10.52 29.51
C ARG A 96 -7.51 -11.94 30.07
N GLU A 97 -6.35 -12.57 29.92
CA GLU A 97 -6.08 -13.91 30.49
C GLU A 97 -6.02 -13.90 32.02
N ARG A 98 -5.46 -12.84 32.61
CA ARG A 98 -5.46 -12.63 34.06
C ARG A 98 -6.88 -12.45 34.59
N GLU A 99 -7.69 -11.61 33.96
CA GLU A 99 -9.09 -11.40 34.34
C GLU A 99 -9.93 -12.67 34.17
N ALA A 100 -9.72 -13.45 33.10
CA ALA A 100 -10.39 -14.74 32.93
C ALA A 100 -10.01 -15.74 34.03
N ARG A 101 -8.73 -15.77 34.45
CA ARG A 101 -8.26 -16.59 35.58
C ARG A 101 -8.83 -16.12 36.91
N GLU A 102 -8.89 -14.81 37.14
CA GLU A 102 -9.46 -14.23 38.37
C GLU A 102 -10.97 -14.45 38.43
N ALA A 103 -11.69 -14.29 37.33
CA ALA A 103 -13.12 -14.61 37.22
C ALA A 103 -13.39 -16.10 37.42
N ALA A 104 -12.57 -16.99 36.82
CA ALA A 104 -12.67 -18.43 37.04
C ALA A 104 -12.35 -18.83 38.49
N LYS A 105 -11.42 -18.13 39.15
CA LYS A 105 -11.08 -18.33 40.56
C LYS A 105 -12.19 -17.82 41.48
N ALA A 106 -12.79 -16.67 41.17
CA ALA A 106 -13.94 -16.12 41.89
C ALA A 106 -15.18 -17.00 41.75
N ALA A 107 -15.45 -17.52 40.55
CA ALA A 107 -16.53 -18.49 40.32
C ALA A 107 -16.33 -19.81 41.07
N ARG A 108 -15.08 -20.22 41.27
CA ARG A 108 -14.71 -21.40 42.10
C ARG A 108 -14.72 -21.11 43.61
N ALA A 109 -14.66 -19.85 44.02
CA ALA A 109 -14.57 -19.42 45.41
C ALA A 109 -15.92 -18.98 46.00
N ALA A 110 -17.00 -18.96 45.20
CA ALA A 110 -18.35 -18.76 45.73
C ALA A 110 -18.81 -20.05 46.44
N PRO A 111 -19.09 -20.02 47.76
CA PRO A 111 -19.57 -21.19 48.48
C PRO A 111 -21.08 -21.41 48.25
N ASP A 112 -21.42 -22.64 47.91
CA ASP A 112 -22.74 -23.29 47.95
C ASP A 112 -23.98 -22.44 47.60
N ALA A 113 -24.29 -22.33 46.31
CA ALA A 113 -25.69 -22.36 45.90
C ALA A 113 -26.18 -23.81 45.99
N ILE A 114 -26.62 -24.18 47.19
CA ILE A 114 -27.57 -25.24 47.53
C ILE A 114 -28.25 -25.89 46.32
N ILE A 115 -28.00 -27.18 46.14
CA ILE A 115 -28.82 -28.06 45.30
C ILE A 115 -30.19 -28.18 45.98
N ALA A 116 -31.12 -27.30 45.62
CA ALA A 116 -32.55 -27.52 45.84
C ALA A 116 -33.13 -28.18 44.58
N ALA A 117 -33.82 -29.30 44.77
CA ALA A 117 -34.57 -29.99 43.72
C ALA A 117 -35.47 -29.03 42.92
N PRO A 118 -35.72 -29.27 41.62
CA PRO A 118 -36.36 -28.31 40.75
C PRO A 118 -37.85 -28.19 41.11
N VAL A 119 -38.23 -27.04 41.68
CA VAL A 119 -39.62 -26.59 41.72
C VAL A 119 -39.90 -25.85 40.41
N PRO A 120 -40.95 -26.18 39.64
CA PRO A 120 -41.23 -25.49 38.39
C PRO A 120 -41.84 -24.10 38.69
N GLY A 121 -41.08 -23.05 38.37
CA GLY A 121 -41.47 -21.63 38.43
C GLY A 121 -40.87 -20.88 37.23
N PRO A 122 -41.49 -19.78 36.76
CA PRO A 122 -41.69 -19.52 35.34
C PRO A 122 -40.39 -19.26 34.58
N ALA A 123 -40.35 -19.77 33.35
CA ALA A 123 -39.23 -19.67 32.43
C ALA A 123 -38.66 -18.25 32.34
N ALA A 124 -37.47 -18.07 32.91
CA ALA A 124 -36.60 -16.96 32.57
C ALA A 124 -36.20 -17.13 31.10
N ALA A 125 -36.59 -16.17 30.26
CA ALA A 125 -36.28 -16.17 28.84
C ALA A 125 -34.76 -16.30 28.63
N PRO A 126 -34.30 -17.11 27.66
CA PRO A 126 -32.89 -17.20 27.35
C PRO A 126 -32.41 -15.84 26.83
N VAL A 127 -31.45 -15.24 27.52
CA VAL A 127 -30.72 -14.08 27.01
C VAL A 127 -29.96 -14.54 25.77
N ALA A 128 -30.44 -14.11 24.60
CA ALA A 128 -29.87 -14.47 23.32
C ALA A 128 -28.41 -13.94 23.19
N PRO A 129 -27.50 -14.67 22.53
CA PRO A 129 -26.16 -14.17 22.26
C PRO A 129 -26.23 -12.87 21.44
N SER A 130 -25.45 -11.88 21.87
CA SER A 130 -25.36 -10.56 21.23
C SER A 130 -24.96 -10.69 19.75
N ASN A 131 -25.83 -10.25 18.84
CA ASN A 131 -25.59 -10.23 17.39
C ASN A 131 -24.70 -9.04 16.96
N THR A 132 -23.66 -8.70 17.74
CA THR A 132 -22.79 -7.54 17.49
C THR A 132 -21.86 -7.68 16.29
N SER A 133 -21.97 -8.78 15.53
CA SER A 133 -21.21 -9.01 14.28
C SER A 133 -22.05 -9.51 13.10
N LYS A 134 -23.39 -9.43 13.18
CA LYS A 134 -24.25 -9.62 12.01
C LYS A 134 -24.72 -8.26 11.48
N PRO A 135 -24.83 -8.07 10.16
CA PRO A 135 -25.42 -6.86 9.61
C PRO A 135 -26.81 -6.66 10.21
N LYS A 136 -27.11 -5.42 10.66
CA LYS A 136 -28.45 -5.05 11.14
C LYS A 136 -29.43 -5.13 9.97
N THR A 137 -30.14 -6.23 9.84
CA THR A 137 -31.12 -6.47 8.77
C THR A 137 -32.51 -5.89 9.08
N ASP A 138 -32.70 -5.31 10.27
CA ASP A 138 -33.99 -4.78 10.72
C ASP A 138 -34.21 -3.29 10.37
N ALA A 139 -33.31 -2.68 9.60
CA ALA A 139 -33.57 -1.37 9.02
C ALA A 139 -34.64 -1.49 7.90
N PRO A 140 -35.53 -0.49 7.72
CA PRO A 140 -36.52 -0.53 6.64
C PRO A 140 -35.89 -0.65 5.24
N GLU A 141 -34.62 -0.27 5.11
CA GLU A 141 -33.81 -0.36 3.88
C GLU A 141 -33.28 -1.77 3.58
N THR A 142 -33.31 -2.70 4.55
CA THR A 142 -32.75 -4.06 4.44
C THR A 142 -33.79 -5.18 4.59
N SER A 143 -35.09 -4.82 4.58
CA SER A 143 -36.18 -5.78 4.75
C SER A 143 -36.23 -6.81 3.61
N PRO A 144 -36.34 -8.12 3.90
CA PRO A 144 -36.53 -9.17 2.89
C PRO A 144 -37.84 -9.03 2.09
N ALA A 145 -38.77 -8.20 2.56
CA ALA A 145 -40.00 -7.87 1.84
C ALA A 145 -39.76 -6.91 0.65
N LEU A 146 -38.59 -6.26 0.58
CA LEU A 146 -38.17 -5.48 -0.57
C LEU A 146 -37.72 -6.41 -1.69
N LYS A 147 -38.56 -6.57 -2.71
CA LYS A 147 -38.16 -7.23 -3.95
C LYS A 147 -37.19 -6.33 -4.71
N THR A 148 -35.89 -6.54 -4.49
CA THR A 148 -34.83 -6.04 -5.36
C THR A 148 -34.18 -7.21 -6.11
N PRO A 149 -33.79 -7.02 -7.38
CA PRO A 149 -33.94 -5.81 -8.18
C PRO A 149 -35.34 -5.70 -8.81
N SER A 150 -35.81 -4.45 -8.99
CA SER A 150 -37.01 -4.13 -9.77
C SER A 150 -36.93 -4.74 -11.17
N LYS A 151 -38.03 -5.35 -11.64
CA LYS A 151 -38.15 -5.90 -13.01
C LYS A 151 -38.31 -4.81 -14.08
N THR A 152 -38.37 -3.55 -13.70
CA THR A 152 -38.40 -2.44 -14.65
C THR A 152 -36.98 -2.19 -15.16
N LYS A 153 -36.71 -2.66 -16.39
CA LYS A 153 -35.53 -2.26 -17.15
C LYS A 153 -35.66 -0.77 -17.46
N VAL A 154 -35.00 0.07 -16.67
CA VAL A 154 -34.87 1.49 -16.99
C VAL A 154 -33.98 1.60 -18.24
N ALA A 155 -34.43 2.38 -19.22
CA ALA A 155 -33.69 2.55 -20.46
C ALA A 155 -32.33 3.22 -20.18
N PRO A 156 -31.24 2.82 -20.88
CA PRO A 156 -29.90 3.39 -20.68
C PRO A 156 -29.83 4.93 -20.80
N ALA A 157 -30.81 5.54 -21.48
CA ALA A 157 -30.92 6.97 -21.63
C ALA A 157 -31.25 7.71 -20.32
N VAL A 158 -31.95 7.06 -19.37
CA VAL A 158 -32.35 7.68 -18.10
C VAL A 158 -31.22 7.58 -17.07
N GLU A 159 -30.44 6.50 -17.05
CA GLU A 159 -29.21 6.41 -16.23
C GLU A 159 -28.14 7.42 -16.69
N LYS A 160 -28.02 7.65 -18.00
CA LYS A 160 -27.06 8.62 -18.55
C LYS A 160 -27.45 10.08 -18.28
N ALA A 161 -28.73 10.35 -18.00
CA ALA A 161 -29.22 11.69 -17.67
C ALA A 161 -29.08 12.07 -16.18
N ALA A 162 -28.97 11.09 -15.29
CA ALA A 162 -28.86 11.29 -13.84
C ALA A 162 -27.44 11.14 -13.28
N SER A 163 -26.50 10.57 -14.04
CA SER A 163 -25.08 10.55 -13.66
C SER A 163 -24.38 11.80 -14.17
N VAL A 164 -23.88 12.62 -13.25
CA VAL A 164 -22.89 13.65 -13.57
C VAL A 164 -21.64 12.94 -14.08
N ALA A 165 -21.19 13.29 -15.29
CA ALA A 165 -19.98 12.74 -15.86
C ALA A 165 -18.80 12.98 -14.91
N ALA A 166 -18.06 11.91 -14.60
CA ALA A 166 -16.76 12.05 -13.94
C ALA A 166 -15.90 13.03 -14.77
N PRO A 167 -15.22 14.00 -14.15
CA PRO A 167 -14.37 14.93 -14.87
C PRO A 167 -13.35 14.14 -15.70
N LEU A 168 -13.30 14.41 -17.00
CA LEU A 168 -12.20 13.95 -17.83
C LEU A 168 -10.90 14.50 -17.26
N HIS A 169 -9.92 13.63 -17.10
CA HIS A 169 -8.59 14.01 -16.66
C HIS A 169 -8.06 15.08 -17.62
N SER A 170 -7.91 16.31 -17.14
CA SER A 170 -7.35 17.41 -17.89
C SER A 170 -6.23 18.01 -17.06
N ALA A 171 -5.03 18.10 -17.64
CA ALA A 171 -3.89 18.72 -16.99
C ALA A 171 -4.20 20.17 -16.55
N ALA A 172 -5.09 20.85 -17.29
CA ALA A 172 -5.55 22.20 -16.96
C ALA A 172 -6.48 22.27 -15.73
N ASN A 173 -7.24 21.21 -15.41
CA ASN A 173 -8.10 21.15 -14.22
C ASN A 173 -7.35 20.58 -13.02
N ALA A 174 -6.45 19.61 -13.24
CA ALA A 174 -5.51 19.15 -12.23
C ALA A 174 -4.69 20.35 -11.72
N ASN A 175 -4.22 21.22 -12.63
CA ASN A 175 -3.48 22.44 -12.30
C ASN A 175 -4.35 23.64 -11.82
N LYS A 176 -5.52 23.43 -11.20
CA LYS A 176 -6.25 24.52 -10.49
C LYS A 176 -6.25 24.31 -8.98
N ALA A 177 -5.74 25.30 -8.25
CA ALA A 177 -5.79 25.35 -6.79
C ALA A 177 -7.00 26.18 -6.35
N ASP A 178 -7.40 26.03 -5.09
CA ASP A 178 -8.42 26.88 -4.46
C ASP A 178 -7.97 28.35 -4.48
N SER A 179 -8.88 29.27 -4.81
CA SER A 179 -8.60 30.69 -5.04
C SER A 179 -8.02 31.43 -3.83
N LYS A 180 -8.07 30.83 -2.63
CA LYS A 180 -7.40 31.33 -1.43
C LYS A 180 -5.87 31.17 -1.42
N VAL A 181 -5.30 30.30 -2.26
CA VAL A 181 -3.84 30.03 -2.30
C VAL A 181 -3.11 30.92 -3.31
N GLU A 182 -3.82 31.52 -4.27
CA GLU A 182 -3.22 32.31 -5.37
C GLU A 182 -2.86 33.76 -4.99
N GLN A 183 -3.22 34.22 -3.80
CA GLN A 183 -3.02 35.62 -3.38
C GLN A 183 -1.66 35.91 -2.72
N VAL A 184 -0.79 34.92 -2.52
CA VAL A 184 0.56 35.18 -1.96
C VAL A 184 1.58 35.35 -3.09
N SER A 185 1.59 36.55 -3.66
CA SER A 185 2.60 36.98 -4.61
C SER A 185 3.89 37.38 -3.88
N LYS A 186 4.85 36.44 -3.84
CA LYS A 186 6.27 36.70 -4.18
C LYS A 186 7.14 35.47 -3.89
N GLN A 187 7.82 34.96 -4.92
CA GLN A 187 9.22 34.63 -4.73
C GLN A 187 10.08 34.91 -5.97
N ARG A 188 11.30 35.34 -5.64
CA ARG A 188 12.47 35.82 -6.39
C ARG A 188 12.57 35.48 -7.88
N SER A 189 12.60 36.53 -8.68
CA SER A 189 13.28 36.57 -9.98
C SER A 189 14.80 36.66 -9.77
N GLY A 190 15.49 35.53 -9.86
CA GLY A 190 16.94 35.49 -10.12
C GLY A 190 17.22 35.54 -11.62
N PRO A 191 18.38 36.05 -12.07
CA PRO A 191 18.69 36.14 -13.49
C PRO A 191 18.83 34.74 -14.13
N ILE A 192 18.07 34.50 -15.19
CA ILE A 192 18.20 33.32 -16.06
C ILE A 192 19.54 33.45 -16.81
N ILE A 193 20.57 32.72 -16.37
CA ILE A 193 21.74 32.45 -17.21
C ILE A 193 21.32 31.37 -18.20
N LYS A 194 21.11 31.74 -19.46
CA LYS A 194 21.02 30.77 -20.57
C LYS A 194 22.41 30.18 -20.79
N ALA A 195 22.67 29.00 -20.24
CA ALA A 195 23.74 28.14 -20.71
C ALA A 195 23.15 27.15 -21.73
N GLU A 196 23.67 27.16 -22.95
CA GLU A 196 23.37 26.14 -23.98
C GLU A 196 23.79 24.75 -23.48
N PRO A 197 22.97 23.71 -23.67
CA PRO A 197 23.36 22.35 -23.34
C PRO A 197 24.33 21.83 -24.41
N ALA A 198 25.59 21.66 -24.03
CA ALA A 198 26.52 20.84 -24.77
C ALA A 198 26.00 19.40 -24.83
N SER A 199 26.07 18.85 -26.03
CA SER A 199 25.62 17.55 -26.49
C SER A 199 26.06 16.35 -25.63
N ALA A 200 25.20 15.32 -25.66
CA ALA A 200 25.47 13.89 -25.49
C ALA A 200 25.20 13.27 -24.12
N PHE A 201 23.92 12.99 -23.86
CA PHE A 201 23.50 11.66 -23.40
C PHE A 201 22.24 11.25 -24.16
N LYS A 202 22.35 10.27 -25.08
CA LYS A 202 21.19 9.62 -25.68
C LYS A 202 20.54 8.73 -24.62
N ALA A 203 19.47 9.23 -23.99
CA ALA A 203 18.51 8.39 -23.30
C ALA A 203 17.78 7.51 -24.35
N PRO A 204 17.54 6.21 -24.08
CA PRO A 204 16.71 5.41 -24.96
C PRO A 204 15.26 5.91 -24.87
N GLU A 205 14.65 6.01 -26.04
CA GLU A 205 13.27 6.44 -26.28
C GLU A 205 12.28 5.63 -25.42
N VAL A 206 11.66 6.31 -24.45
CA VAL A 206 10.58 5.75 -23.63
C VAL A 206 9.32 5.73 -24.50
N LYS A 207 8.87 4.52 -24.85
CA LYS A 207 7.53 4.30 -25.37
C LYS A 207 6.49 4.77 -24.35
N VAL A 208 5.60 5.62 -24.84
CA VAL A 208 4.27 6.05 -24.35
C VAL A 208 3.58 5.00 -23.45
N PRO A 209 2.91 5.41 -22.35
CA PRO A 209 2.44 4.48 -21.31
C PRO A 209 1.34 3.55 -21.82
N ALA A 210 1.59 2.26 -21.72
CA ALA A 210 0.59 1.23 -21.98
C ALA A 210 -0.37 1.13 -20.79
N ALA A 211 -1.66 1.13 -21.13
CA ALA A 211 -2.77 0.73 -20.29
C ALA A 211 -2.44 -0.51 -19.44
N LYS A 212 -3.04 -0.58 -18.23
CA LYS A 212 -3.02 -1.73 -17.31
C LYS A 212 -2.93 -3.06 -18.07
N THR A 213 -1.72 -3.58 -18.21
CA THR A 213 -1.47 -4.86 -18.86
C THR A 213 -2.05 -5.96 -17.98
N ALA A 214 -2.99 -6.71 -18.54
CA ALA A 214 -3.42 -7.98 -17.97
C ALA A 214 -2.19 -8.86 -17.69
N LYS A 215 -2.20 -9.61 -16.58
CA LYS A 215 -1.13 -10.58 -16.27
C LYS A 215 -0.87 -11.46 -17.51
N PRO A 216 0.39 -11.69 -17.90
CA PRO A 216 0.72 -12.58 -19.00
C PRO A 216 0.07 -13.95 -18.83
N SER A 217 -0.47 -14.51 -19.91
CA SER A 217 -1.16 -15.81 -19.88
C SER A 217 -0.18 -16.94 -19.58
N LEU A 218 -0.64 -17.95 -18.83
CA LEU A 218 0.15 -19.13 -18.47
C LEU A 218 0.56 -20.01 -19.66
N GLY A 219 0.00 -19.77 -20.85
CA GLY A 219 0.33 -20.46 -22.12
C GLY A 219 1.24 -19.67 -23.07
N ASP A 220 1.89 -18.61 -22.61
CA ASP A 220 2.82 -17.83 -23.41
C ASP A 220 4.12 -18.61 -23.71
N LYS A 221 4.66 -18.44 -24.92
CA LYS A 221 5.95 -19.04 -25.34
C LYS A 221 7.14 -18.46 -24.56
N ASN A 222 6.98 -17.28 -23.98
CA ASN A 222 8.00 -16.61 -23.18
C ASN A 222 7.93 -16.97 -21.69
N ARG A 223 7.00 -17.86 -21.29
CA ARG A 223 6.97 -18.38 -19.92
C ARG A 223 8.19 -19.28 -19.67
N PRO A 224 8.92 -19.10 -18.56
CA PRO A 224 10.02 -19.99 -18.24
C PRO A 224 9.56 -21.43 -18.03
N ALA A 225 10.41 -22.38 -18.42
CA ALA A 225 10.13 -23.81 -18.28
C ALA A 225 9.98 -24.20 -16.80
N GLY A 226 8.74 -24.50 -16.41
CA GLY A 226 8.42 -25.08 -15.12
C GLY A 226 8.72 -26.58 -15.12
N ILE A 227 9.22 -27.09 -13.99
CA ILE A 227 9.39 -28.53 -13.72
C ILE A 227 8.43 -28.93 -12.60
N ASP A 228 8.08 -30.22 -12.54
CA ASP A 228 7.43 -30.78 -11.36
C ASP A 228 8.40 -30.73 -10.17
N LYS A 229 7.84 -30.60 -8.96
CA LYS A 229 8.61 -30.36 -7.73
C LYS A 229 9.79 -31.36 -7.60
N PRO A 230 11.03 -30.91 -7.71
CA PRO A 230 12.20 -31.78 -7.62
C PRO A 230 12.44 -32.25 -6.18
N ALA A 231 13.21 -33.32 -6.02
CA ALA A 231 13.62 -33.82 -4.70
C ALA A 231 14.49 -32.79 -3.93
N GLN A 232 15.24 -31.97 -4.66
CA GLN A 232 16.05 -30.87 -4.12
C GLN A 232 15.42 -29.54 -4.57
N VAL A 233 14.77 -28.86 -3.62
CA VAL A 233 14.21 -27.52 -3.81
C VAL A 233 15.20 -26.54 -3.20
N ASP A 234 15.61 -25.55 -3.97
CA ASP A 234 16.48 -24.48 -3.50
C ASP A 234 15.67 -23.41 -2.78
N ASP A 235 16.27 -22.75 -1.79
CA ASP A 235 15.65 -21.62 -1.10
C ASP A 235 15.78 -20.35 -1.95
N LEU A 236 14.83 -20.13 -2.86
CA LEU A 236 14.86 -18.98 -3.78
C LEU A 236 14.87 -17.63 -3.04
N LYS A 237 14.52 -17.61 -1.75
CA LYS A 237 14.62 -16.42 -0.89
C LYS A 237 16.05 -15.90 -0.72
N LEU A 238 17.07 -16.69 -1.03
CA LEU A 238 18.46 -16.23 -1.01
C LEU A 238 18.79 -15.24 -2.15
N ILE A 239 17.91 -15.09 -3.14
CA ILE A 239 18.02 -14.04 -4.15
C ILE A 239 17.41 -12.76 -3.58
N SER A 240 18.22 -11.71 -3.48
CA SER A 240 17.77 -10.40 -3.00
C SER A 240 16.59 -9.91 -3.83
N GLY A 241 15.45 -9.69 -3.17
CA GLY A 241 14.20 -9.27 -3.80
C GLY A 241 13.18 -10.41 -3.97
N VAL A 242 13.55 -11.67 -3.73
CA VAL A 242 12.63 -12.81 -3.67
C VAL A 242 12.21 -13.03 -2.21
N GLY A 243 11.01 -12.59 -1.85
CA GLY A 243 10.41 -12.89 -0.54
C GLY A 243 9.59 -14.18 -0.53
N PRO A 244 9.10 -14.63 0.65
CA PRO A 244 8.30 -15.86 0.77
C PRO A 244 7.06 -15.90 -0.15
N LYS A 245 6.42 -14.75 -0.37
CA LYS A 245 5.27 -14.62 -1.27
C LYS A 245 5.67 -14.86 -2.73
N ILE A 246 6.83 -14.37 -3.13
CA ILE A 246 7.34 -14.44 -4.49
C ILE A 246 7.79 -15.85 -4.79
N GLU A 247 8.52 -16.47 -3.87
CA GLU A 247 8.90 -17.87 -3.93
C GLU A 247 7.67 -18.77 -4.08
N GLY A 248 6.59 -18.55 -3.30
CA GLY A 248 5.35 -19.32 -3.46
C GLY A 248 4.73 -19.21 -4.85
N ILE A 249 4.82 -18.03 -5.49
CA ILE A 249 4.36 -17.81 -6.86
C ILE A 249 5.28 -18.53 -7.85
N LEU A 250 6.61 -18.44 -7.68
CA LEU A 250 7.59 -19.14 -8.51
C LEU A 250 7.43 -20.66 -8.44
N HIS A 251 7.19 -21.21 -7.25
CA HIS A 251 6.87 -22.62 -7.04
C HIS A 251 5.59 -23.03 -7.77
N THR A 252 4.55 -22.19 -7.73
CA THR A 252 3.31 -22.42 -8.50
C THR A 252 3.56 -22.42 -10.01
N LEU A 253 4.55 -21.65 -10.49
CA LEU A 253 4.96 -21.62 -11.89
C LEU A 253 5.84 -22.83 -12.29
N GLY A 254 6.29 -23.64 -11.34
CA GLY A 254 7.20 -24.78 -11.55
C GLY A 254 8.68 -24.42 -11.43
N ILE A 255 9.02 -23.28 -10.82
CA ILE A 255 10.40 -22.82 -10.64
C ILE A 255 10.81 -23.10 -9.20
N PHE A 256 11.72 -24.05 -9.00
CA PHE A 256 12.11 -24.54 -7.67
C PHE A 256 13.62 -24.47 -7.41
N THR A 257 14.43 -24.13 -8.42
CA THR A 257 15.91 -24.20 -8.32
C THR A 257 16.57 -22.91 -8.80
N PHE A 258 17.74 -22.59 -8.25
CA PHE A 258 18.58 -21.49 -8.71
C PHE A 258 19.05 -21.69 -10.16
N ALA A 259 19.25 -22.94 -10.58
CA ALA A 259 19.66 -23.29 -11.94
C ALA A 259 18.61 -22.83 -12.98
N GLN A 260 17.32 -23.01 -12.68
CA GLN A 260 16.24 -22.53 -13.55
C GLN A 260 16.29 -21.01 -13.69
N VAL A 261 16.35 -20.27 -12.57
CA VAL A 261 16.42 -18.81 -12.58
C VAL A 261 17.68 -18.31 -13.30
N ALA A 262 18.82 -18.97 -13.09
CA ALA A 262 20.08 -18.65 -13.75
C ALA A 262 20.07 -18.89 -15.28
N SER A 263 19.14 -19.73 -15.76
CA SER A 263 18.98 -20.03 -17.19
C SER A 263 18.03 -19.10 -17.94
N TRP A 264 17.35 -18.18 -17.24
CA TRP A 264 16.35 -17.30 -17.84
C TRP A 264 16.92 -16.35 -18.89
N LYS A 265 16.35 -16.41 -20.08
CA LYS A 265 16.57 -15.49 -21.19
C LYS A 265 15.85 -14.17 -20.94
N LYS A 266 16.23 -13.14 -21.70
CA LYS A 266 15.64 -11.79 -21.58
C LYS A 266 14.10 -11.81 -21.68
N ALA A 267 13.56 -12.54 -22.64
CA ALA A 267 12.10 -12.68 -22.81
C ALA A 267 11.42 -13.36 -21.62
N GLU A 268 12.07 -14.35 -20.99
CA GLU A 268 11.54 -15.04 -19.81
C GLU A 268 11.56 -14.14 -18.58
N ARG A 269 12.60 -13.31 -18.42
CA ARG A 269 12.67 -12.32 -17.35
C ARG A 269 11.60 -11.25 -17.49
N GLU A 270 11.41 -10.71 -18.69
CA GLU A 270 10.36 -9.72 -18.98
C GLU A 270 8.96 -10.30 -18.72
N TRP A 271 8.74 -11.56 -19.09
CA TRP A 271 7.48 -12.26 -18.82
C TRP A 271 7.24 -12.41 -17.31
N VAL A 272 8.23 -12.90 -16.55
CA VAL A 272 8.11 -13.08 -15.10
C VAL A 272 7.98 -11.73 -14.39
N ASP A 273 8.69 -10.70 -14.84
CA ASP A 273 8.60 -9.34 -14.30
C ASP A 273 7.21 -8.75 -14.51
N GLY A 274 6.63 -8.91 -15.70
CA GLY A 274 5.25 -8.53 -15.99
C GLY A 274 4.23 -9.33 -15.18
N TYR A 275 4.43 -10.65 -15.03
CA TYR A 275 3.56 -11.53 -14.25
C TYR A 275 3.56 -11.19 -12.76
N LEU A 276 4.72 -10.83 -12.22
CA LEU A 276 4.89 -10.39 -10.83
C LEU A 276 4.64 -8.88 -10.63
N SER A 277 4.40 -8.14 -11.71
CA SER A 277 4.15 -6.69 -11.71
C SER A 277 5.30 -5.88 -11.08
N PHE A 278 6.52 -6.24 -11.42
CA PHE A 278 7.75 -5.73 -10.82
C PHE A 278 8.40 -4.55 -11.53
N GLN A 279 7.93 -4.20 -12.73
CA GLN A 279 8.33 -3.00 -13.46
C GLN A 279 9.87 -2.91 -13.63
N GLY A 280 10.50 -4.01 -14.03
CA GLY A 280 11.92 -4.15 -14.30
C GLY A 280 12.80 -4.51 -13.11
N ARG A 281 12.22 -4.88 -11.95
CA ARG A 281 13.00 -5.25 -10.75
C ARG A 281 13.89 -6.47 -10.99
N ILE A 282 13.42 -7.46 -11.77
CA ILE A 282 14.18 -8.71 -11.98
C ILE A 282 15.54 -8.42 -12.64
N ASP A 283 15.58 -7.46 -13.57
CA ASP A 283 16.81 -7.02 -14.22
C ASP A 283 17.61 -6.07 -13.33
N ARG A 284 16.97 -5.07 -12.70
CA ARG A 284 17.65 -4.10 -11.83
C ARG A 284 18.34 -4.77 -10.64
N ASP A 285 17.69 -5.77 -10.05
CA ASP A 285 18.21 -6.49 -8.90
C ASP A 285 19.06 -7.69 -9.33
N ASP A 286 19.41 -7.83 -10.62
CA ASP A 286 20.38 -8.84 -11.10
C ASP A 286 20.03 -10.30 -10.72
N TRP A 287 18.74 -10.68 -10.71
CA TRP A 287 18.29 -11.98 -10.20
C TRP A 287 19.00 -13.17 -10.83
N VAL A 288 19.21 -13.14 -12.15
CA VAL A 288 19.90 -14.21 -12.88
C VAL A 288 21.36 -14.34 -12.47
N LYS A 289 22.03 -13.22 -12.21
CA LYS A 289 23.44 -13.20 -11.77
C LYS A 289 23.57 -13.74 -10.34
N GLN A 290 22.64 -13.36 -9.47
CA GLN A 290 22.55 -13.86 -8.10
C GLN A 290 22.28 -15.36 -8.07
N ALA A 291 21.27 -15.81 -8.83
CA ALA A 291 20.94 -17.23 -8.97
C ALA A 291 22.13 -18.04 -9.52
N LYS A 292 22.89 -17.49 -10.47
CA LYS A 292 24.10 -18.15 -11.01
C LYS A 292 25.19 -18.33 -9.96
N ALA A 293 25.40 -17.34 -9.08
CA ALA A 293 26.35 -17.46 -7.98
C ALA A 293 25.90 -18.51 -6.96
N LEU A 294 24.61 -18.50 -6.60
CA LEU A 294 24.02 -19.47 -5.67
C LEU A 294 24.01 -20.90 -6.24
N ALA A 295 23.73 -21.07 -7.52
CA ALA A 295 23.77 -22.37 -8.20
C ALA A 295 25.18 -22.95 -8.29
N LYS A 296 26.22 -22.11 -8.35
CA LYS A 296 27.61 -22.55 -8.53
C LYS A 296 28.29 -22.94 -7.21
N GLY A 297 28.03 -22.23 -6.12
CA GLY A 297 28.70 -22.51 -4.84
C GLY A 297 27.93 -21.99 -3.63
N GLY A 298 26.61 -21.84 -3.76
CA GLY A 298 25.73 -21.42 -2.68
C GLY A 298 26.09 -20.06 -2.09
N VAL A 299 25.84 -19.92 -0.80
CA VAL A 299 26.06 -18.68 -0.04
C VAL A 299 27.54 -18.23 -0.07
N ALA A 300 28.49 -19.16 -0.11
CA ALA A 300 29.91 -18.84 -0.14
C ALA A 300 30.32 -18.15 -1.46
N GLU A 301 29.87 -18.69 -2.59
CA GLU A 301 30.11 -18.07 -3.91
C GLU A 301 29.33 -16.77 -4.06
N TYR A 302 28.13 -16.66 -3.50
CA TYR A 302 27.37 -15.40 -3.46
C TYR A 302 28.15 -14.30 -2.72
N ILE A 303 28.67 -14.59 -1.53
CA ILE A 303 29.49 -13.63 -0.76
C ILE A 303 30.75 -13.26 -1.54
N ARG A 304 31.39 -14.22 -2.21
CA ARG A 304 32.58 -13.96 -3.04
C ARG A 304 32.29 -13.02 -4.21
N VAL A 305 31.13 -13.17 -4.86
CA VAL A 305 30.75 -12.39 -6.06
C VAL A 305 30.18 -11.02 -5.71
N PHE A 306 29.39 -10.91 -4.63
CA PHE A 306 28.65 -9.70 -4.28
C PHE A 306 29.17 -8.98 -3.03
N GLY A 307 30.14 -9.55 -2.31
CA GLY A 307 30.74 -8.95 -1.11
C GLY A 307 29.80 -8.87 0.10
N LYS A 308 28.59 -9.44 0.01
CA LYS A 308 27.55 -9.38 1.03
C LYS A 308 26.85 -10.74 1.17
N LYS A 309 26.26 -10.99 2.33
CA LYS A 309 25.42 -12.17 2.54
C LYS A 309 24.11 -12.03 1.74
N PRO A 310 23.57 -13.12 1.19
CA PRO A 310 22.22 -13.13 0.66
C PRO A 310 21.22 -12.78 1.77
N VAL A 311 20.17 -12.05 1.42
CA VAL A 311 19.19 -11.45 2.34
C VAL A 311 17.79 -11.90 1.96
#